data_AF-A0A2V6B6F7-F1
#
_entry.id   AF-A0A2V6B6F7-F1
#
_cell.length_a   1.000
_cell.length_b   1.000
_cell.length_c   1.000
_cell.angle_alpha   90.00
_cell.angle_beta   90.00
_cell.angle_gamma   90.00
#
_symmetry.space_group_name_H-M   'P 1'
#
loop_
_entity.id
_entity.type
_entity.pdbx_description
1 polymer ?
#
loop_
_entity_poly.entity_id
_entity_poly.type
_entity_poly.pdbx_seq_one_letter_code
_entity_poly.pdbx_strand_id
1 'polypeptide(L)'
;MNKWRSFYFGFAILFISLVAMAQEQGVIKPQSLLSEVIQGMPTGEKQEVRVLTASFKPRDKTMFHTHRFPVTVYVLEGAFTLEMEGHEPVTV
;
A
#
# COMPACT_ATOMS: atom_id res chain seq x y z
N MET A 1 -31.75 -33.72 -30.00
CA MET A 1 -30.96 -32.47 -30.13
C MET A 1 -30.87 -31.80 -28.77
N ASN A 2 -29.86 -32.10 -27.94
CA ASN A 2 -29.69 -31.40 -26.65
C ASN A 2 -28.44 -31.76 -25.81
N LYS A 3 -27.67 -32.82 -26.10
CA LYS A 3 -26.47 -33.12 -25.30
C LYS A 3 -25.29 -32.16 -25.54
N TRP A 4 -25.25 -31.47 -26.68
CA TRP A 4 -24.16 -30.53 -27.02
C TRP A 4 -24.28 -29.18 -26.29
N ARG A 5 -25.49 -28.72 -25.96
CA ARG A 5 -25.72 -27.42 -25.29
C ARG A 5 -25.26 -27.43 -23.82
N SER A 6 -25.23 -28.60 -23.17
CA SER A 6 -24.80 -28.73 -21.77
C SER A 6 -23.29 -28.58 -21.59
N PHE A 7 -22.48 -28.94 -22.59
CA PHE A 7 -21.02 -28.83 -22.52
C PHE A 7 -20.55 -27.37 -22.64
N TYR A 8 -21.19 -26.58 -23.50
CA TYR A 8 -20.84 -25.16 -23.66
C TYR A 8 -21.19 -24.32 -22.43
N PHE A 9 -22.28 -24.63 -21.72
CA PHE A 9 -22.64 -23.94 -20.49
C PHE A 9 -21.68 -24.26 -19.33
N GLY A 10 -21.23 -25.51 -19.19
CA GLY A 10 -20.26 -25.89 -18.14
C GLY A 10 -18.88 -25.25 -18.34
N PHE A 11 -18.43 -25.12 -19.60
CA PHE A 11 -17.14 -24.51 -19.91
C PHE A 11 -17.17 -22.97 -19.78
N ALA A 12 -18.29 -22.33 -20.11
CA ALA A 12 -18.47 -20.89 -19.94
C ALA A 12 -18.49 -20.47 -18.45
N ILE A 13 -19.06 -21.29 -17.56
CA ILE A 13 -19.05 -21.01 -16.10
C ILE A 13 -17.63 -21.14 -15.53
N LEU A 14 -16.81 -22.08 -16.03
CA LEU A 14 -15.43 -22.26 -15.58
C LEU A 14 -14.51 -21.10 -15.96
N PHE A 15 -14.75 -20.40 -17.07
CA PHE A 15 -13.95 -19.24 -17.47
C PHE A 15 -14.32 -17.95 -16.70
N ILE A 16 -15.56 -17.80 -16.26
CA ILE A 16 -16.02 -16.60 -15.53
C ILE A 16 -15.54 -16.61 -14.07
N SER A 17 -15.32 -17.78 -13.47
CA SER A 17 -14.84 -17.87 -12.08
C SER A 17 -13.33 -17.60 -11.91
N LEU A 18 -12.53 -17.62 -12.97
CA LEU A 18 -11.09 -17.32 -12.87
C LEU A 18 -10.76 -15.83 -12.76
N VAL A 19 -11.64 -14.93 -13.21
CA VAL A 19 -11.37 -13.48 -13.24
C VAL A 19 -11.77 -12.74 -11.96
N ALA A 20 -12.36 -13.43 -10.99
CA ALA A 20 -12.85 -12.84 -9.73
C ALA A 20 -12.01 -13.18 -8.50
N MET A 21 -10.70 -13.43 -8.68
CA MET A 21 -9.76 -13.34 -7.56
C MET A 21 -9.50 -11.85 -7.29
N ALA A 22 -10.47 -11.17 -6.69
CA ALA A 22 -10.25 -9.88 -6.07
C ALA A 22 -9.14 -10.08 -5.03
N GLN A 23 -7.94 -9.63 -5.35
CA GLN A 23 -6.81 -9.67 -4.43
C GLN A 23 -7.24 -8.87 -3.20
N GLU A 24 -7.25 -9.50 -2.02
CA GLU A 24 -7.48 -8.78 -0.77
C GLU A 24 -6.54 -7.57 -0.71
N GLN A 25 -7.08 -6.42 -0.34
CA GLN A 25 -6.27 -5.21 -0.16
C GLN A 25 -5.21 -5.49 0.90
N GLY A 26 -3.94 -5.40 0.51
CA GLY A 26 -2.84 -5.58 1.44
C GLY A 26 -2.77 -4.39 2.37
N VAL A 27 -2.81 -4.64 3.68
CA VAL A 27 -2.34 -3.66 4.66
C VAL A 27 -0.82 -3.72 4.62
N ILE A 28 -0.20 -2.71 4.02
CA ILE A 28 1.27 -2.66 3.90
C ILE A 28 1.86 -2.09 5.19
N LYS A 29 2.84 -2.81 5.72
CA LYS A 29 3.72 -2.33 6.79
C LYS A 29 5.09 -2.00 6.18
N PRO A 30 5.59 -0.77 6.32
CA PRO A 30 6.90 -0.41 5.81
C PRO A 30 8.03 -1.26 6.40
N GLN A 31 9.02 -1.57 5.59
CA GLN A 31 10.25 -2.25 5.96
C GLN A 31 11.31 -1.22 6.40
N SER A 32 12.03 -1.49 7.48
CA SER A 32 13.15 -0.66 7.94
C SER A 32 14.38 -0.86 7.04
N LEU A 33 14.91 0.24 6.50
CA LEU A 33 16.16 0.26 5.74
C LEU A 33 17.34 0.82 6.53
N LEU A 34 17.11 1.90 7.30
CA LEU A 34 18.12 2.55 8.12
C LEU A 34 17.54 2.90 9.49
N SER A 35 18.34 2.73 10.54
CA SER A 35 18.08 3.25 11.88
C SER A 35 19.42 3.72 12.42
N GLU A 36 19.61 5.03 12.50
CA GLU A 36 20.92 5.60 12.87
C GLU A 36 20.74 6.78 13.82
N VAL A 37 21.57 6.82 14.88
CA VAL A 37 21.67 7.96 15.77
C VAL A 37 22.70 8.93 15.20
N ILE A 38 22.26 10.06 14.69
CA ILE A 38 23.12 11.08 14.09
C ILE A 38 23.52 12.14 15.11
N GLN A 39 24.74 12.66 14.98
CA GLN A 39 25.21 13.81 15.73
C GLN A 39 24.85 15.09 14.97
N GLY A 40 23.93 15.88 15.53
CA GLY A 40 23.57 17.22 15.04
C GLY A 40 22.61 17.26 13.84
N MET A 41 21.32 17.51 14.12
CA MET A 41 20.28 18.09 13.24
C MET A 41 19.11 18.61 14.13
N PRO A 42 18.23 19.52 13.68
CA PRO A 42 18.15 20.91 14.17
C PRO A 42 17.40 21.14 15.50
N THR A 43 17.21 20.12 16.36
CA THR A 43 16.56 20.31 17.67
C THR A 43 17.23 19.63 18.87
N GLY A 44 18.35 18.90 18.71
CA GLY A 44 19.05 18.28 19.87
C GLY A 44 20.44 17.71 19.58
N GLU A 45 21.19 17.35 20.64
CA GLU A 45 22.56 16.82 20.55
C GLU A 45 22.65 15.46 19.84
N LYS A 46 21.60 14.63 19.96
CA LYS A 46 21.47 13.33 19.28
C LYS A 46 20.02 13.12 18.83
N GLN A 47 19.84 12.64 17.61
CA GLN A 47 18.53 12.29 17.06
C GLN A 47 18.62 10.96 16.31
N GLU A 48 17.61 10.11 16.45
CA GLU A 48 17.50 8.89 15.64
C GLU A 48 16.75 9.21 14.35
N VAL A 49 17.36 8.86 13.21
CA VAL A 49 16.71 8.89 11.90
C VAL A 49 16.41 7.46 11.49
N ARG A 50 15.18 7.24 11.05
CA ARG A 50 14.72 5.96 10.50
C ARG A 50 14.28 6.16 9.07
N VAL A 51 14.81 5.34 8.17
CA VAL A 51 14.35 5.28 6.77
C VAL A 51 13.57 3.99 6.60
N LEU A 52 12.32 4.14 6.19
CA LEU A 52 11.42 3.03 5.91
C LEU A 52 11.11 3.02 4.41
N THR A 53 10.95 1.83 3.83
CA THR A 53 10.48 1.65 2.45
C THR A 53 9.22 0.80 2.43
N ALA A 54 8.36 1.05 1.46
CA ALA A 54 7.15 0.28 1.24
C ALA A 54 6.85 0.22 -0.26
N SER A 55 6.39 -0.93 -0.72
CA SER A 55 5.86 -1.09 -2.08
C SER A 55 4.36 -1.36 -1.98
N PHE A 56 3.59 -0.61 -2.75
CA PHE A 56 2.13 -0.69 -2.77
C PHE A 56 1.68 -1.21 -4.13
N LYS A 57 0.80 -2.22 -4.13
CA LYS A 57 0.00 -2.53 -5.31
C LYS A 57 -1.17 -1.54 -5.40
N PRO A 58 -1.80 -1.39 -6.58
CA PRO A 58 -3.00 -0.57 -6.69
C PRO A 58 -4.03 -0.97 -5.63
N ARG A 59 -4.55 0.02 -4.91
CA ARG A 59 -5.55 -0.12 -3.83
C ARG A 59 -5.02 -0.64 -2.50
N ASP A 60 -3.74 -0.96 -2.38
CA ASP A 60 -3.13 -1.19 -1.06
C ASP A 60 -3.18 0.09 -0.22
N LYS A 61 -3.20 -0.08 1.11
CA LYS A 61 -3.26 1.05 2.04
C LYS A 61 -2.49 0.77 3.31
N THR A 62 -2.15 1.83 4.02
CA THR A 62 -1.77 1.75 5.43
C THR A 62 -3.02 1.85 6.30
N MET A 63 -2.93 1.38 7.55
CA MET A 63 -3.95 1.70 8.54
C MET A 63 -3.92 3.20 8.87
N PHE A 64 -5.04 3.75 9.30
CA PHE A 64 -5.07 5.08 9.89
C PHE A 64 -4.34 5.05 11.25
N HIS A 65 -3.35 5.92 11.44
CA HIS A 65 -2.52 5.95 12.65
C HIS A 65 -1.84 7.32 12.84
N THR A 66 -1.20 7.51 13.99
CA THR A 66 -0.49 8.73 14.35
C THR A 66 0.98 8.47 14.67
N HIS A 67 1.83 9.50 14.51
CA HIS A 67 3.24 9.46 14.89
C HIS A 67 3.53 10.50 15.98
N ARG A 68 4.42 10.15 16.91
CA ARG A 68 4.92 11.09 17.94
C ARG A 68 6.00 12.02 17.41
N PHE A 69 6.59 11.70 16.27
CA PHE A 69 7.65 12.47 15.61
C PHE A 69 7.26 12.73 14.15
N PRO A 70 7.70 13.85 13.54
CA PRO A 70 7.40 14.15 12.15
C PRO A 70 7.90 13.05 11.21
N VAL A 71 7.12 12.78 10.17
CA VAL A 71 7.48 11.85 9.09
C VAL A 71 7.48 12.61 7.78
N THR A 72 8.49 12.36 6.94
CA THR A 72 8.55 12.85 5.56
C THR A 72 8.36 11.67 4.63
N VAL A 73 7.47 11.81 3.64
CA VAL A 73 7.20 10.79 2.62
C VAL A 73 7.79 11.25 1.29
N TYR A 74 8.47 10.34 0.61
CA TYR A 74 9.01 10.55 -0.73
C TYR A 74 8.62 9.37 -1.61
N VAL A 75 7.92 9.62 -2.71
CA VAL A 75 7.45 8.59 -3.64
C VAL A 75 8.50 8.41 -4.74
N LEU A 76 9.08 7.20 -4.80
CA LEU A 76 10.06 6.85 -5.81
C LEU A 76 9.42 6.60 -7.18
N GLU A 77 8.28 5.91 -7.19
CA GLU A 77 7.56 5.53 -8.41
C GLU A 77 6.04 5.50 -8.15
N GLY A 78 5.26 5.99 -9.12
CA GLY A 78 3.80 6.02 -9.04
C GLY A 78 3.25 7.27 -8.36
N ALA A 79 2.10 7.11 -7.70
CA ALA A 79 1.42 8.18 -6.96
C ALA A 79 0.82 7.60 -5.67
N PHE A 80 0.92 8.34 -4.58
CA PHE A 80 0.36 7.93 -3.29
C PHE A 80 -0.62 8.97 -2.76
N THR A 81 -1.85 8.55 -2.42
CA THR A 81 -2.82 9.44 -1.77
C THR A 81 -2.59 9.43 -0.26
N LEU A 82 -2.20 10.58 0.26
CA LEU A 82 -2.05 10.84 1.69
C LEU A 82 -3.33 11.49 2.23
N GLU A 83 -4.04 10.75 3.07
CA GLU A 83 -5.20 11.24 3.83
C GLU A 83 -4.77 11.59 5.26
N MET A 84 -5.09 12.81 5.71
CA MET A 84 -4.80 13.29 7.06
C MET A 84 -6.06 13.93 7.64
N GLU A 85 -6.37 13.62 8.91
CA GLU A 85 -7.53 14.19 9.59
C GLU A 85 -7.47 15.72 9.60
N GLY A 86 -8.55 16.37 9.18
CA GLY A 86 -8.65 17.83 9.10
C GLY A 86 -8.02 18.46 7.86
N HIS A 87 -7.54 17.66 6.91
CA HIS A 87 -6.94 18.12 5.66
C HIS A 87 -7.57 17.45 4.44
N GLU A 88 -7.56 18.15 3.30
CA GLU A 88 -7.91 17.54 2.01
C GLU A 88 -6.86 16.48 1.62
N PRO A 89 -7.26 15.38 0.96
CA PRO A 89 -6.33 14.37 0.48
C PRO A 89 -5.28 14.98 -0.46
N VAL A 90 -4.01 14.61 -0.26
CA VAL A 90 -2.89 15.08 -1.08
C VAL A 90 -2.34 13.91 -1.89
N THR A 91 -2.06 14.13 -3.18
CA THR A 91 -1.28 13.18 -3.98
C THR A 91 0.20 13.54 -3.87
N VAL A 92 1.02 12.59 -3.40
CA VAL A 92 2.48 12.68 -3.31
C VAL A 92 3.11 11.89 -4.44
#